data_AF-A0A933RIF3-F1
#
_entry.id   AF-A0A933RIF3-F1
#
_cell.length_a   1.000
_cell.length_b   1.000
_cell.length_c   1.000
_cell.angle_alpha   90.00
_cell.angle_beta   90.00
_cell.angle_gamma   90.00
#
_symmetry.space_group_name_H-M   'P 1'
#
loop_
_entity.id
_entity.type
_entity.pdbx_description
1 polymer ?
#
loop_
_entity_poly.entity_id
_entity_poly.type
_entity_poly.pdbx_seq_one_letter_code
_entity_poly.pdbx_strand_id
1 'polypeptide(L)'
;MPRRRTEQAVAEAAPLEAARAAAGVPARGPGSSDPLTADLRRAGLLPLLVLHFLADGPSYGNQLMERVEHITGGLVAVNPNTMYPLLRRLETDGMIAGEWEHPERRSRRFYRLTPAGEAERERLREGVGLKLDAVAAVLADLRRELGA
;
A
#
# COMPACT_ATOMS: atom_id res chain seq x y z
N MET A 1 6.97 -24.94 -4.88
CA MET A 1 6.37 -24.98 -3.53
C MET A 1 5.79 -23.61 -3.08
N PRO A 2 4.81 -22.96 -3.77
CA PRO A 2 4.32 -21.62 -3.37
C PRO A 2 2.94 -21.57 -2.67
N ARG A 3 2.07 -22.59 -2.82
CA ARG A 3 0.69 -22.57 -2.28
C ARG A 3 0.59 -22.47 -0.75
N ARG A 4 1.49 -23.14 0.00
CA ARG A 4 1.43 -23.19 1.47
C ARG A 4 1.60 -21.83 2.15
N ARG A 5 2.38 -20.90 1.58
CA ARG A 5 2.56 -19.55 2.15
C ARG A 5 1.30 -18.68 1.98
N THR A 6 0.59 -18.82 0.86
CA THR A 6 -0.65 -18.08 0.61
C THR A 6 -1.77 -18.57 1.53
N GLU A 7 -1.94 -19.89 1.66
CA GLU A 7 -2.92 -20.49 2.57
C GLU A 7 -2.68 -20.07 4.03
N GLN A 8 -1.41 -20.00 4.45
CA GLN A 8 -1.02 -19.57 5.79
C GLN A 8 -1.24 -18.05 6.02
N ALA A 9 -0.90 -17.20 5.05
CA ALA A 9 -1.16 -15.75 5.13
C ALA A 9 -2.65 -15.42 5.13
N VAL A 10 -3.47 -16.15 4.38
CA VAL A 10 -4.93 -16.08 4.42
C VAL A 10 -5.45 -16.43 5.82
N ALA A 11 -4.90 -17.48 6.44
CA ALA A 11 -5.28 -17.91 7.79
C ALA A 11 -4.83 -16.92 8.88
N GLU A 12 -3.68 -16.25 8.72
CA GLU A 12 -3.15 -15.27 9.68
C GLU A 12 -3.83 -13.89 9.57
N ALA A 13 -4.37 -13.53 8.40
CA ALA A 13 -5.08 -12.26 8.22
C ALA A 13 -6.52 -12.27 8.76
N ALA A 14 -7.17 -13.44 8.81
CA ALA A 14 -8.56 -13.57 9.27
C ALA A 14 -8.78 -13.15 10.75
N PRO A 15 -7.89 -13.50 11.72
CA PRO A 15 -8.00 -13.06 13.11
C PRO A 15 -7.88 -11.55 13.32
N LEU A 16 -7.02 -10.87 12.56
CA LEU A 16 -6.80 -9.42 12.69
C LEU A 16 -8.02 -8.61 12.22
N GLU A 17 -8.70 -9.07 11.18
CA GLU A 17 -9.95 -8.49 10.69
C GLU A 17 -11.13 -8.73 11.62
N ALA A 18 -11.25 -9.94 12.18
CA ALA A 18 -12.29 -10.25 13.15
C ALA A 18 -12.17 -9.36 14.40
N ALA A 19 -10.94 -9.10 14.85
CA ALA A 19 -10.65 -8.16 15.94
C ALA A 19 -11.03 -6.71 15.58
N ARG A 20 -10.83 -6.28 14.33
CA ARG A 20 -11.20 -4.93 13.86
C ARG A 20 -12.71 -4.74 13.70
N ALA A 21 -13.42 -5.75 13.19
CA ALA A 21 -14.88 -5.73 13.11
C ALA A 21 -15.51 -5.57 14.51
N ALA A 22 -14.86 -6.11 15.55
CA ALA A 22 -15.23 -5.92 16.95
C ALA A 22 -14.81 -4.54 17.52
N ALA A 23 -13.76 -3.90 16.96
CA ALA A 23 -13.20 -2.65 17.47
C ALA A 23 -13.86 -1.36 16.94
N GLY A 24 -14.82 -1.45 16.00
CA GLY A 24 -15.67 -0.32 15.62
C GLY A 24 -14.94 0.87 14.98
N VAL A 25 -13.82 0.65 14.27
CA VAL A 25 -13.12 1.73 13.54
C VAL A 25 -14.04 2.26 12.44
N PRO A 26 -14.47 3.54 12.47
CA PRO A 26 -15.44 4.05 11.52
C PRO A 26 -14.82 4.08 10.12
N ALA A 27 -15.51 3.47 9.15
CA ALA A 27 -15.20 3.65 7.74
C ALA A 27 -15.53 5.11 7.37
N ARG A 28 -14.52 5.99 7.32
CA ARG A 28 -14.73 7.35 6.80
C ARG A 28 -15.11 7.26 5.31
N GLY A 29 -16.21 7.93 4.98
CA GLY A 29 -16.87 7.85 3.67
C GLY A 29 -16.06 8.40 2.49
N PRO A 30 -16.55 8.19 1.26
CA PRO A 30 -15.86 8.59 0.04
C PRO A 30 -15.93 10.11 -0.12
N GLY A 31 -14.81 10.83 -0.21
CA GLY A 31 -14.94 12.25 -0.56
C GLY A 31 -13.73 13.17 -0.55
N SER A 32 -12.61 12.90 0.12
CA SER A 32 -11.42 13.75 -0.04
C SER A 32 -10.39 13.05 -0.90
N SER A 33 -10.25 13.51 -2.14
CA SER A 33 -8.95 13.44 -2.81
C SER A 33 -8.03 14.39 -2.05
N ASP A 34 -7.47 13.92 -0.94
CA ASP A 34 -6.46 14.67 -0.20
C ASP A 34 -5.33 15.02 -1.18
N PRO A 35 -4.96 16.31 -1.32
CA PRO A 35 -3.83 16.73 -2.15
C PRO A 35 -2.59 15.88 -1.90
N LEU A 36 -2.33 15.52 -0.63
CA LEU A 36 -1.21 14.67 -0.24
C LEU A 36 -1.28 13.30 -0.90
N THR A 37 -2.46 12.67 -0.94
CA THR A 37 -2.65 11.36 -1.58
C THR A 37 -2.44 11.41 -3.10
N ALA A 38 -2.79 12.54 -3.73
CA ALA A 38 -2.55 12.75 -5.15
C ALA A 38 -1.05 12.96 -5.44
N ASP A 39 -0.36 13.71 -4.58
CA ASP A 39 1.08 13.93 -4.67
C ASP A 39 1.88 12.65 -4.43
N LEU A 40 1.48 11.83 -3.46
CA LEU A 40 2.11 10.52 -3.24
C LEU A 40 2.02 9.61 -4.47
N ARG A 41 0.90 9.66 -5.19
CA ARG A 41 0.74 8.93 -6.45
C ARG A 41 1.65 9.49 -7.54
N ARG A 42 1.66 10.80 -7.74
CA ARG A 42 2.53 11.47 -8.73
C ARG A 42 4.02 11.23 -8.44
N ALA A 43 4.40 11.19 -7.18
CA ALA A 43 5.78 10.98 -6.76
C ALA A 43 6.25 9.53 -6.93
N GLY A 44 5.33 8.57 -7.10
CA GLY A 44 5.63 7.13 -7.12
C GLY A 44 5.66 6.48 -5.74
N LEU A 45 5.31 7.21 -4.67
CA LEU A 45 5.34 6.69 -3.30
C LEU A 45 4.22 5.67 -3.05
N LEU A 46 3.00 5.87 -3.56
CA LEU A 46 1.92 4.92 -3.33
C LEU A 46 2.19 3.53 -3.95
N PRO A 47 2.63 3.41 -5.23
CA PRO A 47 3.09 2.14 -5.79
C PRO A 47 4.24 1.52 -4.98
N LEU A 48 5.22 2.32 -4.55
CA LEU A 48 6.34 1.86 -3.73
C LEU A 48 5.85 1.23 -2.41
N LEU A 49 4.94 1.90 -1.69
CA LEU A 49 4.38 1.40 -0.44
C LEU A 49 3.63 0.07 -0.63
N VAL A 50 2.83 -0.04 -1.70
CA VAL A 50 2.12 -1.28 -2.03
C VAL A 50 3.10 -2.43 -2.27
N LEU A 51 4.11 -2.21 -3.13
CA LEU A 51 5.11 -3.24 -3.44
C LEU A 51 5.97 -3.59 -2.21
N HIS A 52 6.28 -2.60 -1.36
CA HIS A 52 6.98 -2.81 -0.09
C HIS A 52 6.18 -3.68 0.87
N PHE A 53 4.91 -3.38 1.08
CA PHE A 53 4.05 -4.20 1.94
C PHE A 53 3.84 -5.62 1.43
N LEU A 54 3.81 -5.81 0.11
CA LEU A 54 3.72 -7.12 -0.52
C LEU A 54 5.04 -7.92 -0.48
N ALA A 55 6.17 -7.25 -0.21
CA ALA A 55 7.45 -7.91 0.04
C ALA A 55 7.46 -8.61 1.40
N ASP A 56 6.75 -8.06 2.39
CA ASP A 56 6.60 -8.67 3.72
C ASP A 56 5.71 -9.92 3.68
N GLY A 57 4.75 -9.96 2.75
CA GLY A 57 3.87 -11.10 2.55
C GLY A 57 2.64 -10.79 1.70
N PRO A 58 1.90 -11.82 1.26
CA PRO A 58 0.65 -11.62 0.52
C PRO A 58 -0.38 -10.80 1.30
N SER A 59 -1.11 -9.91 0.61
CA SER A 59 -2.09 -8.99 1.22
C SER A 59 -3.25 -8.70 0.26
N TYR A 60 -4.34 -8.11 0.73
CA TYR A 60 -5.48 -7.67 -0.09
C TYR A 60 -5.71 -6.16 0.03
N GLY A 61 -6.59 -5.63 -0.83
CA GLY A 61 -6.78 -4.18 -1.01
C GLY A 61 -7.07 -3.42 0.29
N ASN A 62 -8.00 -3.91 1.13
CA ASN A 62 -8.34 -3.23 2.39
C ASN A 62 -7.16 -3.20 3.35
N GLN A 63 -6.48 -4.33 3.56
CA GLN A 63 -5.30 -4.39 4.43
C GLN A 63 -4.18 -3.46 3.93
N LEU A 64 -3.97 -3.34 2.62
CA LEU A 64 -3.00 -2.39 2.06
C LEU A 64 -3.39 -0.93 2.32
N MET A 65 -4.68 -0.58 2.19
CA MET A 65 -5.17 0.78 2.51
C MET A 65 -4.94 1.11 3.98
N GLU A 66 -5.21 0.16 4.88
CA GLU A 66 -5.00 0.32 6.31
C GLU A 66 -3.53 0.47 6.68
N ARG A 67 -2.64 -0.31 6.05
CA ARG A 67 -1.19 -0.17 6.26
C ARG A 67 -0.70 1.20 5.83
N VAL A 68 -1.17 1.74 4.70
CA VAL A 68 -0.82 3.11 4.27
C VAL A 68 -1.30 4.15 5.28
N GLU A 69 -2.54 4.06 5.72
CA GLU A 69 -3.11 5.00 6.71
C GLU A 69 -2.33 4.95 8.03
N HIS A 70 -1.99 3.75 8.50
CA HIS A 70 -1.23 3.56 9.73
C HIS A 70 0.17 4.17 9.67
N ILE A 71 0.96 3.87 8.64
CA ILE A 71 2.35 4.37 8.55
C ILE A 71 2.43 5.89 8.35
N THR A 72 1.36 6.50 7.83
CA THR A 72 1.27 7.96 7.64
C THR A 72 0.66 8.68 8.83
N GLY A 73 0.40 7.97 9.94
CA GLY A 73 -0.23 8.57 11.13
C GLY A 73 -1.65 9.10 10.84
N GLY A 74 -2.35 8.50 9.89
CA GLY A 74 -3.67 8.95 9.45
C GLY A 74 -3.67 10.14 8.49
N LEU A 75 -2.49 10.66 8.10
CA LEU A 75 -2.39 11.77 7.14
C LEU A 75 -2.76 11.37 5.71
N VAL A 76 -2.68 10.08 5.37
CA VAL A 76 -3.00 9.57 4.04
C VAL A 76 -4.00 8.43 4.15
N ALA A 77 -5.25 8.71 3.80
CA ALA A 77 -6.28 7.69 3.67
C ALA A 77 -6.50 7.34 2.20
N VAL A 78 -6.06 6.15 1.79
CA VAL A 78 -6.25 5.67 0.41
C VAL A 78 -7.62 5.02 0.29
N ASN A 79 -8.46 5.51 -0.62
CA ASN A 79 -9.79 4.96 -0.86
C ASN A 79 -9.80 3.82 -1.91
N PRO A 80 -10.87 3.02 -1.97
CA PRO A 80 -11.04 1.95 -2.96
C PRO A 80 -10.86 2.40 -4.42
N ASN A 81 -11.39 3.58 -4.77
CA ASN A 81 -11.30 4.16 -6.12
C ASN A 81 -9.87 4.53 -6.52
N THR A 82 -8.94 4.48 -5.58
CA THR A 82 -7.51 4.69 -5.79
C THR A 82 -6.74 3.38 -5.75
N MET A 83 -6.97 2.58 -4.70
CA MET A 83 -6.22 1.35 -4.47
C MET A 83 -6.50 0.31 -5.55
N TYR A 84 -7.76 0.05 -5.88
CA TYR A 84 -8.09 -1.02 -6.82
C TYR A 84 -7.65 -0.75 -8.27
N PRO A 85 -7.75 0.47 -8.82
CA PRO A 85 -7.13 0.77 -10.10
C PRO A 85 -5.60 0.61 -10.09
N LEU A 86 -4.92 1.00 -9.01
CA LEU A 86 -3.48 0.79 -8.86
C LEU A 86 -3.13 -0.70 -8.86
N LEU A 87 -3.82 -1.52 -8.04
CA LEU A 87 -3.59 -2.96 -7.98
C LEU A 87 -3.81 -3.63 -9.34
N ARG A 88 -4.89 -3.27 -10.04
CA ARG A 88 -5.15 -3.77 -11.41
C ARG A 88 -4.02 -3.43 -12.37
N ARG A 89 -3.50 -2.21 -12.32
CA ARG A 89 -2.37 -1.79 -13.14
C ARG A 89 -1.11 -2.60 -12.79
N LEU A 90 -0.73 -2.67 -11.51
CA LEU A 90 0.44 -3.44 -11.08
C LEU A 90 0.35 -4.92 -11.46
N GLU A 91 -0.86 -5.49 -11.41
CA GLU A 91 -1.11 -6.86 -11.85
C GLU A 91 -1.00 -7.00 -13.37
N THR A 92 -1.50 -6.03 -14.14
CA THR A 92 -1.41 -5.99 -15.60
C THR A 92 0.04 -5.84 -16.06
N ASP A 93 0.83 -5.04 -15.34
CA ASP A 93 2.26 -4.83 -15.58
C ASP A 93 3.12 -6.01 -15.08
N GLY A 94 2.50 -7.07 -14.52
CA GLY A 94 3.18 -8.28 -14.05
C GLY A 94 3.97 -8.10 -12.75
N MET A 95 3.84 -6.95 -12.08
CA MET A 95 4.55 -6.62 -10.83
C MET A 95 3.98 -7.34 -9.61
N ILE A 96 2.68 -7.67 -9.65
CA ILE A 96 2.01 -8.46 -8.63
C ILE A 96 1.19 -9.57 -9.28
N ALA A 97 0.92 -10.65 -8.55
CA ALA A 97 0.02 -11.71 -8.99
C ALA A 97 -1.15 -11.85 -8.01
N GLY A 98 -2.38 -11.85 -8.52
CA GLY A 98 -3.59 -11.97 -7.72
C GLY A 98 -4.19 -13.39 -7.71
N GLU A 99 -4.52 -13.88 -6.52
CA GLU A 99 -5.17 -15.16 -6.27
C GLU A 99 -6.45 -14.93 -5.44
N TRP A 100 -7.54 -15.60 -5.80
CA TRP A 100 -8.79 -15.53 -5.02
C TRP A 100 -8.69 -16.48 -3.84
N GLU A 101 -9.00 -15.99 -2.64
CA GLU A 101 -9.09 -16.78 -1.40
C GLU A 101 -10.02 -17.99 -1.56
N HIS A 102 -11.20 -17.74 -2.11
CA HIS A 102 -12.15 -18.76 -2.53
C HIS A 102 -12.39 -18.62 -4.04
N PRO A 103 -11.83 -19.50 -4.88
CA PRO A 103 -11.94 -19.38 -6.34
C PRO A 103 -13.39 -19.34 -6.86
N GLU A 104 -14.30 -20.04 -6.18
CA GLU A 104 -15.72 -20.11 -6.55
C GLU A 104 -16.51 -18.89 -6.07
N ARG A 105 -16.30 -18.46 -4.83
CA ARG A 105 -17.07 -17.35 -4.21
C ARG A 105 -16.47 -15.98 -4.52
N ARG A 106 -15.20 -15.94 -4.93
CA ARG A 106 -14.40 -14.73 -5.19
C ARG A 106 -14.56 -13.68 -4.08
N SER A 107 -14.50 -14.14 -2.83
CA SER A 107 -14.69 -13.31 -1.63
C SER A 107 -13.65 -12.20 -1.51
N ARG A 108 -12.38 -12.57 -1.71
CA ARG A 108 -11.22 -11.70 -1.48
C ARG A 108 -10.11 -12.05 -2.45
N ARG A 109 -9.50 -11.03 -3.06
CA ARG A 109 -8.33 -11.18 -3.94
C ARG A 109 -7.09 -10.81 -3.16
N PHE A 110 -6.23 -11.80 -2.92
CA PHE A 110 -4.90 -11.60 -2.35
C PHE A 110 -3.91 -11.38 -3.47
N TYR A 111 -2.96 -10.50 -3.24
CA TYR A 111 -1.87 -10.19 -4.15
C TYR A 111 -0.56 -10.61 -3.52
N ARG A 112 0.38 -11.05 -4.34
CA ARG A 112 1.76 -11.33 -3.95
C ARG A 112 2.72 -10.61 -4.88
N LEU A 113 3.89 -10.23 -4.36
CA LEU A 113 4.95 -9.64 -5.14
C LEU A 113 5.53 -10.67 -6.14
N THR A 114 5.87 -10.22 -7.34
CA THR A 114 6.61 -11.01 -8.34
C THR A 114 8.07 -10.56 -8.41
N PRO A 115 8.97 -11.30 -9.08
CA PRO A 115 10.33 -10.82 -9.34
C PRO A 115 10.37 -9.49 -10.12
N ALA A 116 9.41 -9.25 -11.03
CA ALA A 116 9.30 -7.97 -11.73
C ALA A 116 8.87 -6.85 -10.77
N GLY A 117 7.97 -7.14 -9.82
CA GLY A 117 7.58 -6.20 -8.77
C GLY A 117 8.72 -5.88 -7.80
N GLU A 118 9.58 -6.85 -7.49
CA GLU A 118 10.79 -6.64 -6.68
C GLU A 118 11.74 -5.64 -7.35
N ALA A 119 12.02 -5.83 -8.65
CA ALA A 119 12.87 -4.93 -9.42
C ALA A 119 12.28 -3.51 -9.50
N GLU A 120 10.97 -3.40 -9.74
CA GLU A 120 10.29 -2.10 -9.76
C GLU A 120 10.28 -1.44 -8.37
N ARG A 121 10.13 -2.23 -7.30
CA ARG A 121 10.19 -1.70 -5.93
C ARG A 121 11.54 -1.03 -5.68
N GLU A 122 12.65 -1.66 -6.06
CA GLU A 122 13.97 -1.07 -5.86
C GLU A 122 14.17 0.18 -6.71
N ARG A 123 13.76 0.14 -7.99
CA ARG A 123 13.81 1.32 -8.88
C ARG A 123 13.02 2.50 -8.31
N LEU A 124 11.83 2.25 -7.78
CA LEU A 124 11.01 3.27 -7.14
C LEU A 124 11.63 3.75 -5.83
N ARG A 125 12.21 2.85 -5.03
CA ARG A 125 12.87 3.19 -3.77
C ARG A 125 14.02 4.16 -3.99
N GLU A 126 14.88 3.90 -4.97
CA GLU A 126 15.97 4.81 -5.34
C GLU A 126 15.42 6.15 -5.84
N GLY A 127 14.48 6.12 -6.80
CA GLY A 127 13.95 7.34 -7.40
C GLY A 127 13.12 8.22 -6.46
N VAL A 128 12.40 7.60 -5.52
CA VAL A 128 11.63 8.31 -4.48
C VAL A 128 12.56 8.82 -3.38
N GLY A 129 13.53 8.00 -2.94
CA GLY A 129 14.51 8.37 -1.91
C GLY A 129 15.23 9.68 -2.26
N LEU A 130 15.79 9.77 -3.47
CA LEU A 130 16.47 10.99 -3.94
C LEU A 130 15.59 12.25 -3.86
N LYS A 131 14.30 12.14 -4.19
CA LYS A 131 13.36 13.27 -4.16
C LYS A 131 13.02 13.66 -2.73
N LEU A 132 12.77 12.67 -1.86
CA LEU A 132 12.42 12.92 -0.46
C LEU A 132 13.61 13.50 0.30
N ASP A 133 14.83 13.04 0.03
CA ASP A 133 16.06 13.58 0.64
C ASP A 133 16.25 15.06 0.26
N ALA A 134 16.02 15.41 -1.01
CA ALA A 134 16.08 16.80 -1.47
C ALA A 134 15.02 17.68 -0.78
N VAL A 135 13.78 17.20 -0.67
CA VAL A 135 12.71 17.94 0.04
C VAL A 135 13.02 18.08 1.53
N ALA A 136 13.53 17.02 2.16
CA ALA A 136 13.93 17.04 3.57
C ALA A 136 15.04 18.05 3.83
N ALA A 137 16.06 18.13 2.96
CA ALA A 137 17.10 19.14 3.04
C ALA A 137 16.53 20.56 2.96
N VAL A 138 15.67 20.84 1.98
CA VAL A 138 15.01 22.16 1.85
C VAL A 138 14.17 22.50 3.08
N LEU A 139 13.39 21.55 3.61
CA LEU A 139 12.59 21.77 4.81
C LEU A 139 13.46 22.02 6.04
N ALA A 140 14.59 21.33 6.15
CA ALA A 140 15.55 21.57 7.24
C ALA A 140 16.15 22.96 7.16
N ASP A 141 16.44 23.46 5.95
CA ASP A 141 16.98 24.79 5.72
C ASP A 141 15.95 25.87 6.07
N LEU A 142 14.73 25.73 5.57
CA LEU A 142 13.62 26.64 5.86
C LEU A 142 13.32 26.71 7.37
N ARG A 143 13.38 25.58 8.09
CA ARG A 143 13.19 25.56 9.55
C ARG A 143 14.26 26.37 10.29
N ARG A 144 15.52 26.30 9.83
CA ARG A 144 16.62 27.10 10.41
C ARG A 144 16.44 28.60 10.12
N GLU A 145 16.00 28.95 8.91
CA GLU A 145 15.74 30.35 8.52
C GLU A 145 14.57 30.96 9.28
N LEU A 146 13.51 30.19 9.53
CA LEU A 146 12.31 30.63 10.24
C LEU A 146 12.47 30.70 11.77
N GLY A 147 13.66 30.37 12.31
CA GLY A 147 14.00 30.64 13.70
C GLY A 147 13.31 29.73 14.72
N ALA A 148 13.39 28.41 14.53
CA ALA A 148 13.26 27.42 15.60
C ALA A 148 14.59 26.70 15.80
#